data_AF-A0A9X7V1N7-F1
#
_entry.id   AF-A0A9X7V1N7-F1
#
_cell.length_a   1.000
_cell.length_b   1.000
_cell.length_c   1.000
_cell.angle_alpha   90.00
_cell.angle_beta   90.00
_cell.angle_gamma   90.00
#
_symmetry.space_group_name_H-M   'P 1'
#
loop_
_entity.id
_entity.type
_entity.pdbx_description
1 polymer ?
#
loop_
_entity_poly.entity_id
_entity_poly.type
_entity_poly.pdbx_seq_one_letter_code
_entity_poly.pdbx_strand_id
1 'polypeptide(L)' 'MPPLGLQRSLCEWLRAWRQRRLYRQLLELDDRSLAARDLNRQLLSEKARLPLRQLMAQRRDCCAAD' A
#
# COMPACT_ATOMS: atom_id res chain seq x y z
N MET A 1 8.21 4.69 -29.87
CA MET A 1 7.32 4.27 -28.75
C MET A 1 7.81 4.96 -27.48
N PRO A 2 6.95 5.64 -26.70
CA PRO A 2 7.38 6.16 -25.41
C PRO A 2 7.82 4.98 -24.53
N PRO A 3 8.82 5.14 -23.64
CA PRO A 3 9.37 4.00 -22.92
C PRO A 3 8.30 3.43 -22.00
N LEU A 4 7.76 2.26 -22.37
CA LEU A 4 6.71 1.53 -21.64
C LEU A 4 7.04 1.35 -20.14
N GLY A 5 8.33 1.36 -19.79
CA GLY A 5 8.80 1.28 -18.41
C GLY A 5 8.44 2.49 -17.53
N LEU A 6 8.33 3.69 -18.11
CA LEU A 6 8.09 4.93 -17.35
C LEU A 6 6.62 5.06 -16.95
N GLN A 7 5.69 4.77 -17.89
CA GLN A 7 4.26 4.68 -17.57
C GLN A 7 3.97 3.58 -16.55
N ARG A 8 4.60 2.41 -16.69
CA ARG A 8 4.40 1.29 -15.75
C ARG A 8 4.92 1.64 -14.35
N SER A 9 6.08 2.29 -14.27
CA SER A 9 6.64 2.79 -13.00
C SER A 9 5.75 3.84 -12.34
N LEU A 10 5.20 4.77 -13.12
CA LEU A 10 4.26 5.79 -12.63
C LEU A 10 2.96 5.15 -12.11
N CYS A 11 2.39 4.21 -12.84
CA CYS A 11 1.17 3.51 -12.44
C CYS A 11 1.39 2.73 -11.13
N GLU A 12 2.50 2.00 -11.01
CA GLU A 12 2.81 1.29 -9.76
C GLU A 12 3.06 2.27 -8.60
N TRP A 13 3.71 3.39 -8.86
CA TRP A 13 3.95 4.41 -7.83
C TRP A 13 2.64 5.02 -7.34
N LEU A 14 1.73 5.36 -8.26
CA LEU A 14 0.42 5.92 -7.95
C LEU A 14 -0.44 4.92 -7.14
N ARG A 15 -0.41 3.63 -7.51
CA ARG A 15 -1.11 2.57 -6.77
C ARG A 15 -0.55 2.40 -5.36
N ALA A 16 0.78 2.33 -5.20
CA ALA A 16 1.43 2.23 -3.89
C ALA A 16 1.13 3.46 -3.01
N TRP A 17 1.13 4.66 -3.59
CA TRP A 17 0.76 5.89 -2.91
C TRP A 17 -0.70 5.88 -2.44
N ARG A 18 -1.63 5.46 -3.30
CA ARG A 18 -3.06 5.36 -2.96
C ARG A 18 -3.30 4.34 -1.84
N GLN A 19 -2.62 3.20 -1.88
CA GLN A 19 -2.68 2.18 -0.83
C GLN A 19 -2.18 2.73 0.52
N ARG A 20 -1.06 3.46 0.53
CA ARG A 20 -0.55 4.11 1.74
C ARG A 20 -1.54 5.14 2.30
N ARG A 21 -2.20 5.89 1.42
CA ARG A 21 -3.23 6.87 1.81
C ARG A 21 -4.44 6.18 2.44
N LEU A 22 -4.88 5.05 1.89
CA LEU A 22 -5.95 4.23 2.48
C LEU A 22 -5.58 3.72 3.88
N TYR A 23 -4.36 3.24 4.09
CA TYR A 23 -3.92 2.83 5.43
C TYR A 23 -3.93 3.98 6.44
N ARG A 24 -3.56 5.20 6.02
CA ARG A 24 -3.68 6.39 6.88
C ARG A 24 -5.13 6.74 7.20
N GLN A 25 -6.02 6.66 6.22
CA GLN A 25 -7.46 6.88 6.43
C GLN A 25 -8.07 5.80 7.34
N LEU A 26 -7.62 4.55 7.23
CA LEU A 26 -8.03 3.48 8.15
C LEU A 26 -7.53 3.74 9.58
N LEU A 27 -6.38 4.38 9.77
CA LEU A 27 -5.87 4.77 11.08
C LEU A 27 -6.63 5.94 11.72
N GLU A 28 -7.41 6.70 10.93
CA GLU A 28 -8.34 7.72 11.42
C GLU A 28 -9.65 7.10 11.94
N LEU A 29 -9.94 5.83 11.62
CA LEU A 29 -11.08 5.12 12.17
C LEU A 29 -10.83 4.71 13.62
N ASP A 30 -11.91 4.58 14.36
CA ASP A 30 -11.89 4.17 15.76
C ASP A 30 -11.44 2.71 15.91
N ASP A 31 -10.73 2.40 16.99
CA ASP A 31 -10.12 1.07 17.21
C ASP A 31 -11.17 -0.05 17.22
N ARG A 32 -12.39 0.24 17.69
CA ARG A 32 -13.51 -0.69 17.69
C ARG A 32 -13.97 -1.05 16.27
N SER A 33 -13.94 -0.09 15.35
CA SER A 33 -14.30 -0.31 13.94
C SER A 33 -13.23 -1.09 13.19
N LEU A 34 -11.96 -0.93 13.57
CA LEU A 34 -10.85 -1.73 13.06
C LEU A 34 -10.93 -3.17 13.57
N ALA A 35 -11.15 -3.35 14.88
CA ALA A 35 -11.30 -4.67 15.50
C ALA A 35 -12.50 -5.44 14.93
N ALA A 36 -13.62 -4.77 14.64
CA ALA A 36 -14.78 -5.39 14.00
C ALA A 36 -14.49 -5.95 12.58
N ARG A 37 -13.39 -5.53 11.96
CA ARG A 37 -12.93 -5.99 10.64
C ARG A 37 -11.69 -6.89 10.72
N ASP A 38 -11.31 -7.33 11.92
CA ASP A 38 -10.08 -8.07 12.18
C ASP A 38 -8.82 -7.33 11.70
N LEU A 39 -8.88 -5.99 11.68
CA LEU A 39 -7.79 -5.12 11.26
C LEU A 39 -7.00 -4.67 12.48
N ASN A 40 -5.73 -5.06 12.55
CA ASN A 40 -4.84 -4.62 13.62
C ASN A 40 -4.27 -3.23 13.33
N ARG A 41 -4.53 -2.26 14.22
CA ARG A 41 -4.02 -0.89 14.14
C ARG A 41 -2.49 -0.83 14.08
N GLN A 42 -1.78 -1.70 14.79
CA GLN A 42 -0.31 -1.76 14.73
C GLN A 42 0.17 -2.13 13.34
N LEU A 43 -0.40 -3.18 12.75
CA LEU A 43 -0.08 -3.63 11.39
C LEU A 43 -0.37 -2.52 10.35
N LEU A 44 -1.51 -1.84 10.49
CA LEU A 44 -1.87 -0.71 9.63
C LEU A 44 -0.90 0.47 9.79
N SER A 45 -0.46 0.76 11.01
CA SER A 45 0.52 1.81 11.31
C SER A 45 1.88 1.52 10.68
N GLU A 46 2.30 0.25 10.71
CA GLU A 46 3.53 -0.21 10.10
C GLU A 46 3.46 -0.07 8.57
N LYS A 47 2.36 -0.54 7.96
CA LYS A 47 2.06 -0.39 6.52
C LYS A 47 1.94 1.07 6.07
N ALA A 48 1.45 1.97 6.92
CA ALA A 48 1.38 3.40 6.63
C ALA A 48 2.74 4.11 6.76
N ARG A 49 3.64 3.59 7.59
CA ARG A 49 5.00 4.13 7.81
C ARG A 49 6.02 3.55 6.81
N LEU A 50 5.78 2.35 6.30
CA LEU A 50 6.62 1.68 5.30
C LEU A 50 6.94 2.60 4.11
N PRO A 51 8.21 2.67 3.67
CA PRO A 51 8.61 3.48 2.52
C PRO A 51 7.98 2.93 1.24
N LEU A 52 7.55 3.83 0.34
CA LEU A 52 6.86 3.47 -0.91
C LEU A 52 7.67 2.48 -1.77
N ARG A 53 9.00 2.55 -1.73
CA ARG A 53 9.88 1.60 -2.44
C ARG A 53 9.71 0.16 -1.95
N GLN A 54 9.53 -0.05 -0.65
CA GLN A 54 9.31 -1.39 -0.08
C GLN A 54 7.89 -1.89 -0.39
N LEU A 55 6.90 -1.00 -0.39
CA LEU A 55 5.54 -1.30 -0.85
C LEU A 55 5.52 -1.74 -2.32
N MET A 56 6.28 -1.06 -3.18
CA MET A 56 6.42 -1.43 -4.59
C MET A 56 7.19 -2.75 -4.78
N ALA A 57 8.19 -3.03 -3.92
CA ALA A 57 8.93 -4.29 -3.93
C ALA A 57 8.05 -5.49 -3.51
N GLN A 58 7.37 -5.42 -2.36
CA GLN A 58 6.43 -6.46 -1.89
C GLN A 58 5.39 -6.81 -2.96
N ARG A 59 4.97 -5.82 -3.75
CA ARG A 59 3.96 -6.02 -4.78
C ARG A 59 4.51 -6.63 -6.06
N ARG A 60 5.77 -6.34 -6.40
CA ARG A 60 6.47 -7.05 -7.47
C ARG A 60 6.66 -8.52 -7.13
N ASP A 61 6.97 -8.83 -5.86
CA ASP A 61 7.08 -10.21 -5.40
C ASP A 61 5.72 -10.91 -5.44
N CYS A 62 4.64 -10.22 -5.04
CA CYS A 62 3.28 -10.77 -5.09
C CYS A 62 2.81 -11.04 -6.54
N CYS A 63 3.10 -10.15 -7.49
CA CYS A 63 2.76 -10.35 -8.91
C CYS A 63 3.74 -11.25 -9.69
N ALA A 64 4.85 -11.66 -9.09
CA ALA A 64 5.80 -12.63 -9.67
C ALA A 64 5.57 -14.07 -9.16
N ALA A 65 4.66 -14.23 -8.19
CA ALA A 65 4.24 -15.52 -7.64
C ALA A 65 2.91 -16.04 -8.25
N ASP A 66 2.34 -15.30 -9.20
CA ASP A 66 1.22 -15.69 -10.09
C ASP A 66 1.75 -15.84 -11.53
#